data_AF-A0A5E4EPW9-F1
#
_entry.id   AF-A0A5E4EPW9-F1
#
_cell.length_a   1.000
_cell.length_b   1.000
_cell.length_c   1.000
_cell.angle_alpha   90.00
_cell.angle_beta   90.00
_cell.angle_gamma   90.00
#
_symmetry.space_group_name_H-M   'P 1'
#
loop_
_entity.id
_entity.type
_entity.pdbx_description
1 polymer ?
#
loop_
_entity_poly.entity_id
_entity_poly.type
_entity_poly.pdbx_seq_one_letter_code
_entity_poly.pdbx_strand_id
1 'polypeptide(L)'
;MVFNNYGKGIIPLHSPKLMFLLLLFFLFNPSATPLTFNFPSFSNVTTNIYLEGVADIDSNLIRLTTNPEETGNVVRATYHEPFVLRENATRKFADFTTNFTFKIDNGHADGMPMGWCSS
;
A
#
# COMPACT_ATOMS: atom_id res chain seq x y z
N MET A 1 19.48 -14.73 65.77
CA MET A 1 20.18 -15.54 64.75
C MET A 1 19.39 -15.39 63.46
N VAL A 2 20.05 -14.91 62.41
CA VAL A 2 19.44 -14.38 61.16
C VAL A 2 18.93 -15.53 60.29
N PHE A 3 17.66 -15.49 59.89
CA PHE A 3 17.16 -16.34 58.81
C PHE A 3 17.51 -15.67 57.47
N ASN A 4 18.43 -16.27 56.73
CA ASN A 4 18.88 -15.78 55.43
C ASN A 4 17.78 -15.94 54.37
N ASN A 5 17.44 -14.83 53.71
CA ASN A 5 16.62 -14.81 52.51
C ASN A 5 17.50 -15.07 51.29
N TYR A 6 17.39 -16.26 50.68
CA TYR A 6 17.85 -16.49 49.31
C TYR A 6 16.66 -16.42 48.37
N GLY A 7 16.47 -15.24 47.76
CA GLY A 7 15.51 -15.04 46.67
C GLY A 7 15.94 -15.81 45.43
N LYS A 8 15.39 -17.00 45.23
CA LYS A 8 15.36 -17.68 43.92
C LYS A 8 14.11 -17.21 43.18
N GLY A 9 14.27 -16.16 42.38
CA GLY A 9 13.25 -15.66 41.46
C GLY A 9 13.06 -16.61 40.26
N ILE A 10 12.49 -17.79 40.50
CA ILE A 10 11.93 -18.66 39.46
C ILE A 10 10.48 -18.23 39.28
N ILE A 11 10.22 -17.37 38.30
CA ILE A 11 8.86 -16.97 37.95
C ILE A 11 8.15 -18.23 37.42
N PRO A 12 7.08 -18.72 38.06
CA PRO A 12 6.39 -19.90 37.58
C PRO A 12 5.73 -19.59 36.23
N LEU A 13 6.13 -20.32 35.18
CA LEU A 13 5.52 -20.25 33.84
C LEU A 13 4.01 -20.57 33.86
N HIS A 14 3.52 -21.18 34.95
CA HIS A 14 2.15 -21.64 35.15
C HIS A 14 1.24 -20.61 35.86
N SER A 15 1.55 -19.32 35.81
CA SER A 15 0.65 -18.28 36.31
C SER A 15 -0.46 -18.02 35.29
N PRO A 16 -1.76 -18.14 35.64
CA PRO A 16 -2.86 -17.89 34.71
C PRO A 16 -2.86 -16.45 34.20
N LYS A 17 -2.33 -15.50 34.98
CA LYS A 17 -2.13 -14.11 34.55
C LYS A 17 -1.06 -13.99 33.45
N LEU A 18 0.03 -14.75 33.55
CA LEU A 18 1.08 -14.78 32.52
C LEU A 18 0.55 -15.42 31.23
N MET A 19 -0.19 -16.51 31.34
CA MET A 19 -0.84 -17.17 30.20
C MET A 19 -1.86 -16.25 29.51
N PHE A 20 -2.66 -15.51 30.27
CA PHE A 20 -3.59 -14.53 29.74
C PHE A 20 -2.88 -13.38 29.01
N LEU A 21 -1.77 -12.88 29.56
CA LEU A 21 -0.95 -11.84 28.91
C LEU A 21 -0.31 -12.32 27.60
N LEU A 22 0.20 -13.55 27.57
CA LEU A 22 0.72 -14.20 26.36
C LEU A 22 -0.38 -14.37 25.30
N LEU A 23 -1.57 -14.83 25.69
CA LEU A 23 -2.71 -14.97 24.79
C LEU A 23 -3.09 -13.61 24.17
N LEU A 24 -3.12 -12.55 24.98
CA LEU A 24 -3.38 -11.20 24.52
C LEU A 24 -2.31 -10.75 23.50
N PHE A 25 -1.03 -11.04 23.76
CA PHE A 25 0.08 -10.71 22.85
C PHE A 25 -0.04 -11.43 21.49
N PHE A 26 -0.48 -12.69 21.47
CA PHE A 26 -0.73 -13.43 20.22
C PHE A 26 -1.95 -12.93 19.45
N LEU A 27 -2.96 -12.38 20.14
CA LEU A 27 -4.11 -11.73 19.50
C LEU A 27 -3.73 -10.41 18.82
N PHE A 28 -2.67 -9.74 19.30
CA PHE A 28 -2.15 -8.47 18.77
C PHE A 28 -1.16 -8.62 17.62
N ASN A 29 -1.10 -9.78 16.93
CA ASN A 29 -0.29 -9.86 15.71
C ASN A 29 -0.87 -8.88 14.67
N PRO A 30 -0.12 -7.82 14.26
CA PRO A 30 -0.55 -6.96 13.18
C PRO A 30 -0.42 -7.76 11.88
N SER A 31 -1.47 -8.46 11.49
CA SER A 31 -1.56 -9.05 10.16
C SER A 31 -1.88 -7.92 9.18
N ALA A 32 -0.96 -7.65 8.26
CA ALA A 32 -1.24 -6.74 7.16
C ALA A 32 -2.35 -7.32 6.29
N THR A 33 -3.43 -6.56 6.08
CA THR A 33 -4.45 -6.92 5.11
C THR A 33 -3.95 -6.58 3.71
N PRO A 34 -3.85 -7.54 2.78
CA PRO A 34 -3.41 -7.27 1.41
C PRO A 34 -4.43 -6.38 0.70
N LEU A 35 -3.96 -5.40 -0.07
CA LEU A 35 -4.80 -4.57 -0.94
C LEU A 35 -4.88 -5.22 -2.33
N THR A 36 -6.08 -5.33 -2.89
CA THR A 36 -6.28 -5.91 -4.23
C THR A 36 -7.41 -5.18 -4.94
N PHE A 37 -7.15 -4.78 -6.20
CA PHE A 37 -8.14 -4.15 -7.07
C PHE A 37 -7.93 -4.62 -8.52
N ASN A 38 -8.99 -4.54 -9.32
CA ASN A 38 -8.97 -4.90 -10.73
C ASN A 38 -9.89 -3.97 -11.53
N PHE A 39 -9.38 -3.40 -12.63
CA PHE A 39 -10.11 -2.52 -13.52
C PHE A 39 -10.03 -3.06 -14.96
N PRO A 40 -11.02 -3.83 -15.43
CA PRO A 40 -11.05 -4.29 -16.82
C PRO A 40 -11.33 -3.15 -17.81
N SER A 41 -11.95 -2.07 -17.34
CA SER A 41 -12.24 -0.86 -18.09
C SER A 41 -12.47 0.31 -17.13
N PHE A 42 -12.40 1.54 -17.65
CA PHE A 42 -12.69 2.75 -16.89
C PHE A 42 -14.02 3.35 -17.36
N SER A 43 -14.74 4.01 -16.47
CA SER A 43 -15.99 4.72 -16.80
C SER A 43 -16.00 6.07 -16.09
N ASN A 44 -16.80 7.03 -16.57
CA ASN A 44 -16.95 8.33 -15.90
C ASN A 44 -17.51 8.24 -14.47
N VAL A 45 -17.97 7.06 -14.03
CA VAL A 45 -18.45 6.78 -12.67
C VAL A 45 -17.36 6.11 -11.81
N THR A 46 -16.14 5.93 -12.32
CA THR A 46 -15.06 5.27 -11.58
C THR A 46 -14.54 6.19 -10.48
N THR A 47 -15.17 6.12 -9.30
CA THR A 47 -14.88 7.00 -8.16
C THR A 47 -13.56 6.72 -7.46
N ASN A 48 -12.95 5.57 -7.74
CA ASN A 48 -11.81 5.05 -6.97
C ASN A 48 -10.46 5.46 -7.56
N ILE A 49 -10.45 6.27 -8.63
CA ILE A 49 -9.25 6.77 -9.29
C ILE A 49 -9.34 8.28 -9.39
N TYR A 50 -8.34 8.96 -8.83
CA TYR A 50 -8.16 10.39 -8.93
C TYR A 50 -7.31 10.73 -10.15
N LEU A 51 -7.83 11.64 -10.99
CA LEU A 51 -7.15 12.15 -12.17
C LEU A 51 -6.60 13.54 -11.88
N GLU A 52 -5.34 13.78 -12.24
CA GLU A 52 -4.64 15.05 -12.06
C GLU A 52 -4.05 15.52 -13.39
N GLY A 53 -4.04 16.84 -13.59
CA GLY A 53 -3.60 17.46 -14.84
C GLY A 53 -4.71 17.40 -15.90
N VAL A 54 -4.32 17.08 -17.14
CA VAL A 54 -5.24 16.94 -18.29
C VAL A 54 -5.73 15.50 -18.49
N ALA A 55 -5.54 14.63 -17.49
CA ALA A 55 -5.99 13.24 -17.54
C ALA A 55 -7.52 13.14 -17.54
N ASP A 56 -8.05 12.27 -18.40
CA ASP A 56 -9.48 12.12 -18.67
C ASP A 56 -9.83 10.64 -18.93
N ILE A 57 -11.11 10.29 -18.86
CA ILE A 57 -11.60 8.97 -19.28
C ILE A 57 -12.24 9.11 -20.66
N ASP A 58 -11.62 8.48 -21.64
CA ASP A 58 -12.12 8.43 -23.01
C ASP A 58 -12.27 6.98 -23.46
N SER A 59 -13.43 6.65 -24.03
CA SER A 59 -13.69 5.34 -24.63
C SER A 59 -13.33 4.16 -23.72
N ASN A 60 -13.62 4.33 -22.43
CA ASN A 60 -13.35 3.41 -21.33
C ASN A 60 -11.86 3.18 -20.96
N LEU A 61 -10.99 4.12 -21.35
CA LEU A 61 -9.56 4.13 -21.07
C LEU A 61 -9.20 5.38 -20.26
N ILE A 62 -8.21 5.27 -19.39
CA ILE A 62 -7.56 6.47 -18.84
C ILE A 62 -6.65 7.03 -19.93
N ARG A 63 -6.95 8.25 -20.37
CA ARG A 63 -6.15 8.98 -21.35
C ARG A 63 -5.28 9.98 -20.61
N LEU A 64 -3.98 9.72 -20.62
CA LEU A 64 -2.98 10.56 -19.97
C LEU A 64 -2.54 11.73 -20.88
N THR A 65 -2.60 11.56 -22.20
CA THR A 65 -2.20 12.62 -23.15
C THR A 65 -3.34 12.85 -24.14
N THR A 66 -3.75 14.10 -24.29
CA THR A 66 -4.87 14.50 -25.15
C THR A 66 -4.43 15.02 -26.51
N ASN A 67 -3.30 15.74 -26.59
CA ASN A 67 -2.80 16.34 -27.82
C ASN A 67 -1.27 16.14 -27.93
N PRO A 68 -0.75 15.53 -29.02
CA PRO A 68 0.69 15.36 -29.23
C PRO A 68 1.46 16.67 -29.38
N GLU A 69 0.79 17.79 -29.68
CA GLU A 69 1.43 19.12 -29.78
C GLU A 69 1.54 19.82 -28.41
N GLU A 70 0.78 19.36 -27.41
CA GLU A 70 0.85 19.89 -26.05
C GLU A 70 2.02 19.26 -25.28
N THR A 71 3.16 19.95 -25.34
CA THR A 71 4.37 19.57 -24.60
C THR A 71 4.35 20.14 -23.18
N GLY A 72 4.93 19.41 -22.23
CA GLY A 72 5.11 19.89 -20.84
C GLY A 72 3.95 19.61 -19.88
N ASN A 73 2.93 18.85 -20.29
CA ASN A 73 1.87 18.41 -19.39
C ASN A 73 2.36 17.27 -18.48
N VAL A 74 2.30 17.48 -17.16
CA VAL A 74 2.45 16.40 -16.16
C VAL A 74 1.06 15.92 -15.77
N VAL A 75 0.87 14.61 -15.88
CA VAL A 75 -0.44 13.95 -15.71
C VAL A 75 -0.31 12.75 -14.80
N ARG A 76 -1.34 12.51 -13.97
CA ARG A 76 -1.34 11.40 -13.02
C ARG A 76 -2.74 10.81 -12.86
N ALA A 77 -2.78 9.49 -12.72
CA ALA A 77 -3.97 8.75 -12.29
C ALA A 77 -3.61 7.92 -11.06
N THR A 78 -4.33 8.12 -9.96
CA THR A 78 -3.99 7.56 -8.64
C THR A 78 -5.16 6.79 -8.06
N TYR A 79 -4.95 5.54 -7.66
CA TYR A 79 -5.96 4.78 -6.93
C TYR A 79 -6.18 5.39 -5.53
N HIS A 80 -7.44 5.51 -5.11
CA HIS A 80 -7.81 6.28 -3.92
C HIS A 80 -7.35 5.66 -2.59
N GLU A 81 -7.21 4.33 -2.53
CA GLU A 81 -6.86 3.64 -1.29
C GLU A 81 -5.33 3.55 -1.15
N PRO A 82 -4.76 4.08 -0.07
CA PRO A 82 -3.31 4.05 0.13
C PRO A 82 -2.81 2.64 0.45
N PHE A 83 -1.61 2.32 -0.05
CA PHE A 83 -0.93 1.07 0.23
C PHE A 83 0.46 1.32 0.81
N VAL A 84 0.71 0.78 2.00
CA VAL A 84 1.99 0.96 2.71
C VAL A 84 3.04 -0.01 2.14
N LEU A 85 3.94 0.50 1.31
CA LEU A 85 5.02 -0.29 0.71
C LEU A 85 6.13 -0.66 1.69
N ARG A 86 6.28 0.10 2.78
CA ARG A 86 7.29 -0.15 3.81
C ARG A 86 6.74 0.20 5.17
N GLU A 87 6.75 -0.78 6.06
CA GLU A 87 6.40 -0.56 7.45
C GLU A 87 7.63 -0.06 8.21
N ASN A 88 7.58 1.17 8.72
CA ASN A 88 8.72 1.79 9.40
C ASN A 88 9.10 1.07 10.70
N ALA A 89 8.12 0.54 11.43
CA ALA A 89 8.34 -0.13 12.73
C ALA A 89 9.11 -1.45 12.58
N THR A 90 8.77 -2.25 11.57
CA THR A 90 9.37 -3.57 11.35
C THR A 90 10.45 -3.57 10.27
N ARG A 91 10.59 -2.46 9.52
CA ARG A 91 11.42 -2.31 8.31
C ARG A 91 11.08 -3.30 7.20
N LYS A 92 9.93 -3.97 7.27
CA LYS A 92 9.46 -4.89 6.24
C LYS A 92 8.94 -4.12 5.04
N PHE A 93 9.19 -4.66 3.86
CA PHE A 93 8.61 -4.19 2.60
C PHE A 93 7.41 -5.08 2.25
N ALA A 94 6.40 -4.47 1.63
CA ALA A 94 5.29 -5.20 1.07
C ALA A 94 5.66 -5.74 -0.32
N ASP A 95 5.32 -7.01 -0.56
CA ASP A 95 5.37 -7.57 -1.90
C ASP A 95 4.11 -7.14 -2.68
N PHE A 96 4.27 -6.76 -3.94
CA PHE A 96 3.16 -6.37 -4.80
C PHE A 96 3.32 -6.93 -6.20
N THR A 97 2.17 -7.19 -6.84
CA THR A 97 2.07 -7.62 -8.23
C THR A 97 1.08 -6.70 -8.93
N THR A 98 1.47 -6.16 -10.08
CA THR A 98 0.61 -5.33 -10.92
C THR A 98 0.64 -5.80 -12.36
N ASN A 99 -0.50 -5.73 -13.03
CA ASN A 99 -0.63 -5.99 -14.45
C ASN A 99 -1.48 -4.87 -15.05
N PHE A 100 -1.02 -4.29 -16.16
CA PHE A 100 -1.74 -3.24 -16.85
C PHE A 100 -1.48 -3.32 -18.35
N THR A 101 -2.42 -2.80 -19.12
CA THR A 101 -2.33 -2.65 -20.57
C THR A 101 -2.34 -1.17 -20.90
N PHE A 102 -1.46 -0.74 -21.78
CA PHE A 102 -1.39 0.65 -22.24
C PHE A 102 -1.18 0.68 -23.75
N LYS A 103 -1.54 1.81 -24.36
CA LYS A 103 -1.36 2.09 -25.78
C LYS A 103 -0.72 3.47 -25.92
N ILE A 104 0.29 3.57 -26.78
CA ILE A 104 0.91 4.84 -27.17
C ILE A 104 0.72 4.98 -28.67
N ASP A 105 -0.05 5.99 -29.08
CA ASP A 105 -0.21 6.35 -30.48
C ASP A 105 0.69 7.56 -30.78
N ASN A 106 1.58 7.39 -31.77
CA ASN A 106 2.60 8.29 -32.34
C ASN A 106 2.75 9.76 -31.83
N GLY A 107 3.99 10.15 -31.50
CA GLY A 107 4.47 11.54 -31.38
C GLY A 107 5.43 11.75 -30.21
N HIS A 108 6.75 11.84 -30.48
CA HIS A 108 7.82 12.17 -29.52
C HIS A 108 7.43 13.29 -28.51
N ALA A 109 7.88 13.38 -27.26
CA ALA A 109 8.88 12.67 -26.47
C ALA A 109 8.53 12.88 -24.99
N ASP A 110 8.59 11.80 -24.22
CA ASP A 110 8.93 11.64 -22.79
C ASP A 110 8.09 10.45 -22.32
N GLY A 111 8.73 9.37 -21.85
CA GLY A 111 8.03 8.11 -21.59
C GLY A 111 6.91 8.25 -20.53
N MET A 112 6.12 7.19 -20.32
CA MET A 112 5.21 7.12 -19.16
C MET A 112 5.95 6.50 -17.96
N PRO A 113 6.39 7.27 -16.95
CA PRO A 113 6.93 6.70 -15.73
C PRO A 113 5.79 6.12 -14.88
N MET A 114 5.83 4.80 -14.66
CA MET A 114 5.03 4.17 -13.61
C MET A 114 5.84 4.19 -12.31
N GLY A 115 5.30 4.82 -11.26
CA GLY A 115 5.97 4.94 -9.98
C GLY A 115 5.00 4.93 -8.81
N TRP A 116 5.41 4.30 -7.73
CA TRP A 116 4.70 4.36 -6.45
C TRP A 116 5.43 5.35 -5.54
N CYS A 117 4.72 6.39 -5.10
CA CYS A 117 5.25 7.36 -4.15
C CYS A 117 4.62 7.08 -2.78
N SER A 118 5.43 6.73 -1.79
CA SER A 118 5.00 6.80 -0.39
C SER A 118 5.01 8.26 0.01
N SER A 119 3.85 8.82 0.35
CA SER A 119 3.78 10.05 1.15
C SER A 119 4.44 9.85 2.52
#